data_AF-A0A2D4K6C1-F1
#
_entry.id   AF-A0A2D4K6C1-F1
#
_cell.length_a   1.000
_cell.length_b   1.000
_cell.length_c   1.000
_cell.angle_alpha   90.00
_cell.angle_beta   90.00
_cell.angle_gamma   90.00
#
_symmetry.space_group_name_H-M   'P 1'
#
loop_
_entity.id
_entity.type
_entity.pdbx_description
1 polymer ?
#
loop_
_entity_poly.entity_id
_entity_poly.type
_entity_poly.pdbx_seq_one_letter_code
_entity_poly.pdbx_strand_id
1 'polypeptide(L)'
;TKCLQSLKEMYQDLANKGIYCKGEAEFRGYNVLLNLNKGDILREVQQFRPSVRNSPEVRFAVQAFAALNSNNFVKFFKFVQTASYLNACLLHCYFNQIRKDALKCLNFAYTVNYQRSTIFPLENIVRMLLFRNLEEATDFINYYGLVVADGSVELNRSAFLEPESLPKPKKSLFVGQKLTLPIGEIVSGGPQQHMTPHVPFCSFNAQNKYTGENSVVDPASNLQKVSVDIIEPRMGEENVKMEAAQPQSSFLLRPFPSVLVPSSAESIFQPISQPLSPTPKHQPEYSDMDILEIAKALMYEVLEEECKEISNAGADYVQTAIWVSDATLNELVTEAMSGMLRQIASVVI
;
A
#
# COMPACT_ATOMS: atom_id res chain seq x y z
N THR A 1 -10.48 6.09 -2.33
CA THR A 1 -10.31 6.67 -0.98
C THR A 1 -11.61 6.89 -0.24
N LYS A 2 -12.66 7.49 -0.87
CA LYS A 2 -13.95 7.78 -0.21
C LYS A 2 -14.59 6.57 0.52
N CYS A 3 -14.62 5.39 -0.11
CA CYS A 3 -15.18 4.18 0.51
C CYS A 3 -14.45 3.78 1.81
N LEU A 4 -13.11 3.76 1.81
CA LEU A 4 -12.33 3.43 3.02
C LEU A 4 -12.48 4.48 4.12
N GLN A 5 -12.69 5.74 3.74
CA GLN A 5 -12.98 6.80 4.72
C GLN A 5 -14.34 6.57 5.39
N SER A 6 -15.39 6.29 4.60
CA SER A 6 -16.71 5.93 5.15
C SER A 6 -16.66 4.68 6.02
N LEU A 7 -15.85 3.68 5.62
CA LEU A 7 -15.67 2.47 6.40
C LEU A 7 -14.93 2.74 7.74
N LYS A 8 -13.93 3.63 7.73
CA LYS A 8 -13.25 4.11 8.94
C LYS A 8 -14.22 4.79 9.92
N GLU A 9 -15.12 5.63 9.41
CA GLU A 9 -16.16 6.28 10.21
C GLU A 9 -17.14 5.25 10.79
N MET A 10 -17.61 4.31 9.96
CA MET A 10 -18.51 3.24 10.39
C MET A 10 -17.90 2.35 11.51
N TYR A 11 -16.62 2.00 11.40
CA TYR A 11 -15.93 1.27 12.46
C TYR A 11 -15.86 2.07 13.77
N GLN A 12 -15.65 3.38 13.68
CA GLN A 12 -15.63 4.25 14.86
C GLN A 12 -17.01 4.31 15.53
N ASP A 13 -18.08 4.44 14.75
CA ASP A 13 -19.45 4.48 15.25
C ASP A 13 -19.86 3.17 15.93
N LEU A 14 -19.45 2.02 15.35
CA LEU A 14 -19.68 0.71 15.94
C LEU A 14 -18.86 0.49 17.21
N ALA A 15 -17.61 0.95 17.23
CA ALA A 15 -16.74 0.87 18.41
C ALA A 15 -17.31 1.67 19.59
N ASN A 16 -17.94 2.83 19.33
CA ASN A 16 -18.64 3.62 20.36
C ASN A 16 -19.83 2.87 20.98
N LYS A 17 -20.38 1.87 20.27
CA LYS A 17 -21.44 0.97 20.73
C LYS A 17 -20.90 -0.36 21.28
N GLY A 18 -19.58 -0.53 21.37
CA GLY A 18 -18.93 -1.77 21.80
C GLY A 18 -19.00 -2.92 20.77
N ILE A 19 -19.33 -2.63 19.52
CA ILE A 19 -19.43 -3.61 18.43
C ILE A 19 -18.15 -3.58 17.59
N TYR A 20 -17.55 -4.75 17.35
CA TYR A 20 -16.29 -4.87 16.61
C TYR A 20 -16.42 -5.83 15.43
N CYS A 21 -15.93 -5.41 14.27
CA CYS A 21 -16.01 -6.17 13.03
C CYS A 21 -14.77 -7.04 12.82
N LYS A 22 -14.95 -8.29 12.38
CA LYS A 22 -13.84 -9.23 12.10
C LYS A 22 -12.88 -8.69 11.02
N GLY A 23 -13.41 -8.06 9.98
CA GLY A 23 -12.60 -7.51 8.88
C GLY A 23 -11.95 -6.14 9.14
N GLU A 24 -12.16 -5.51 10.30
CA GLU A 24 -11.66 -4.14 10.53
C GLU A 24 -10.14 -4.04 10.31
N ALA A 25 -9.37 -5.00 10.85
CA ALA A 25 -7.93 -5.02 10.75
C ALA A 25 -7.41 -5.03 9.30
N GLU A 26 -8.02 -5.83 8.44
CA GLU A 26 -7.69 -5.94 7.03
C GLU A 26 -7.87 -4.61 6.30
N PHE A 27 -9.04 -3.99 6.42
CA PHE A 27 -9.33 -2.72 5.75
C PHE A 27 -8.53 -1.55 6.33
N ARG A 28 -8.19 -1.59 7.62
CA ARG A 28 -7.23 -0.64 8.23
C ARG A 28 -5.85 -0.81 7.63
N GLY A 29 -5.38 -2.05 7.44
CA GLY A 29 -4.15 -2.35 6.71
C GLY A 29 -4.16 -1.80 5.28
N TYR A 30 -5.24 -2.02 4.53
CA TYR A 30 -5.40 -1.47 3.17
C TYR A 30 -5.37 0.06 3.14
N ASN A 31 -5.98 0.72 4.13
CA ASN A 31 -5.93 2.18 4.25
C ASN A 31 -4.50 2.68 4.44
N VAL A 32 -3.70 2.01 5.29
CA VAL A 32 -2.28 2.33 5.46
C VAL A 32 -1.50 2.11 4.17
N LEU A 33 -1.67 0.95 3.52
CA LEU A 33 -1.00 0.61 2.26
C LEU A 33 -1.33 1.58 1.11
N LEU A 34 -2.51 2.19 1.08
CA LEU A 34 -2.86 3.20 0.07
C LEU A 34 -2.24 4.57 0.31
N ASN A 35 -1.70 4.80 1.51
CA ASN A 35 -1.24 6.10 1.96
C ASN A 35 0.22 6.06 2.46
N LEU A 36 1.06 5.16 1.92
CA LEU A 36 2.44 4.99 2.41
C LEU A 36 3.34 6.22 2.25
N ASN A 37 3.02 7.13 1.32
CA ASN A 37 3.73 8.40 1.13
C ASN A 37 3.19 9.54 2.01
N LYS A 38 2.12 9.32 2.79
CA LYS A 38 1.58 10.34 3.68
C LYS A 38 2.25 10.24 5.05
N GLY A 39 3.00 11.26 5.42
CA GLY A 39 3.79 11.27 6.66
C GLY A 39 2.96 11.18 7.95
N ASP A 40 1.67 11.50 7.91
CA ASP A 40 0.75 11.43 9.04
C ASP A 40 0.11 10.05 9.24
N ILE A 41 0.30 9.09 8.32
CA ILE A 41 -0.37 7.78 8.40
C ILE A 41 -0.02 7.00 9.67
N LEU A 42 1.22 7.08 10.16
CA LEU A 42 1.62 6.41 11.41
C LEU A 42 0.92 7.02 12.64
N ARG A 43 0.61 8.32 12.62
CA ARG A 43 -0.17 8.96 13.68
C ARG A 43 -1.59 8.42 13.69
N GLU A 44 -2.19 8.15 12.53
CA GLU A 44 -3.48 7.47 12.44
C GLU A 44 -3.42 6.05 12.99
N VAL A 45 -2.38 5.28 12.66
CA VAL A 45 -2.19 3.92 13.18
C VAL A 45 -2.09 3.89 14.70
N GLN A 46 -1.42 4.88 15.31
CA GLN A 46 -1.32 4.98 16.76
C GLN A 46 -2.66 5.16 17.45
N GLN A 47 -3.65 5.76 16.77
CA GLN A 47 -5.01 5.95 17.27
C GLN A 47 -5.86 4.67 17.18
N PHE A 48 -5.40 3.63 16.48
CA PHE A 48 -6.14 2.37 16.41
C PHE A 48 -6.16 1.67 17.77
N ARG A 49 -7.25 0.94 18.04
CA ARG A 49 -7.36 0.06 19.22
C ARG A 49 -6.19 -0.95 19.23
N PRO A 50 -5.63 -1.30 20.41
CA PRO A 50 -4.49 -2.22 20.49
C PRO A 50 -4.63 -3.53 19.70
N SER A 51 -5.81 -4.15 19.66
CA SER A 51 -6.00 -5.40 18.89
C SER A 51 -5.89 -5.22 17.39
N VAL A 52 -6.31 -4.07 16.86
CA VAL A 52 -6.28 -3.74 15.43
C VAL A 52 -4.87 -3.29 15.08
N ARG A 53 -4.28 -2.42 15.91
CA ARG A 53 -2.92 -1.93 15.76
C ARG A 53 -1.87 -3.06 15.73
N ASN A 54 -2.04 -4.05 16.59
CA ASN A 54 -1.12 -5.17 16.74
C ASN A 54 -1.46 -6.37 15.83
N SER A 55 -2.48 -6.25 14.98
CA SER A 55 -2.90 -7.30 14.06
C SER A 55 -1.84 -7.55 12.98
N PRO A 56 -1.78 -8.75 12.38
CA PRO A 56 -0.81 -9.03 11.32
C PRO A 56 -1.00 -8.12 10.09
N GLU A 57 -2.25 -7.75 9.76
CA GLU A 57 -2.58 -6.91 8.62
C GLU A 57 -2.02 -5.49 8.77
N VAL A 58 -2.19 -4.88 9.95
CA VAL A 58 -1.67 -3.53 10.23
C VAL A 58 -0.15 -3.57 10.40
N ARG A 59 0.40 -4.60 11.07
CA ARG A 59 1.86 -4.76 11.20
C ARG A 59 2.54 -4.90 9.84
N PHE A 60 1.98 -5.71 8.94
CA PHE A 60 2.45 -5.83 7.56
C PHE A 60 2.49 -4.46 6.86
N ALA A 61 1.40 -3.68 6.96
CA ALA A 61 1.32 -2.37 6.34
C ALA A 61 2.33 -1.36 6.90
N VAL A 62 2.54 -1.36 8.23
CA VAL A 62 3.54 -0.50 8.90
C VAL A 62 4.97 -0.90 8.49
N GLN A 63 5.25 -2.20 8.35
CA GLN A 63 6.57 -2.64 7.90
C GLN A 63 6.82 -2.30 6.42
N ALA A 64 5.79 -2.40 5.57
CA ALA A 64 5.87 -1.93 4.18
C ALA A 64 6.08 -0.41 4.10
N PHE A 65 5.42 0.37 4.97
CA PHE A 65 5.68 1.81 5.14
C PHE A 65 7.14 2.06 5.48
N ALA A 66 7.68 1.37 6.48
CA ALA A 66 9.07 1.53 6.89
C ALA A 66 10.05 1.18 5.76
N ALA A 67 9.80 0.10 5.03
CA ALA A 67 10.64 -0.32 3.90
C ALA A 67 10.65 0.72 2.77
N LEU A 68 9.49 1.28 2.42
CA LEU A 68 9.38 2.31 1.38
C LEU A 68 10.09 3.61 1.82
N ASN A 69 9.80 4.10 3.03
CA ASN A 69 10.31 5.40 3.50
C ASN A 69 11.80 5.39 3.85
N SER A 70 12.38 4.22 4.14
CA SER A 70 13.84 4.06 4.33
C SER A 70 14.59 3.73 3.03
N ASN A 71 13.90 3.71 1.88
CA ASN A 71 14.44 3.25 0.60
C ASN A 71 15.06 1.84 0.65
N ASN A 72 14.53 0.96 1.52
CA ASN A 72 14.94 -0.43 1.58
C ASN A 72 14.18 -1.25 0.51
N PHE A 73 14.59 -1.08 -0.75
CA PHE A 73 13.95 -1.71 -1.90
C PHE A 73 13.99 -3.25 -1.83
N VAL A 74 15.05 -3.84 -1.27
CA VAL A 74 15.12 -5.29 -1.07
C VAL A 74 13.99 -5.76 -0.14
N LYS A 75 13.86 -5.14 1.03
CA LYS A 75 12.81 -5.48 2.01
C LYS A 75 11.42 -5.20 1.47
N PHE A 76 11.23 -4.10 0.73
CA PHE A 76 9.95 -3.81 0.09
C PHE A 76 9.55 -4.89 -0.91
N PHE A 77 10.45 -5.31 -1.81
CA PHE A 77 10.15 -6.38 -2.76
C PHE A 77 10.04 -7.76 -2.09
N LYS A 78 10.69 -8.00 -0.94
CA LYS A 78 10.39 -9.17 -0.08
C LYS A 78 8.94 -9.13 0.41
N PHE A 79 8.44 -7.98 0.88
CA PHE A 79 7.01 -7.84 1.27
C PHE A 79 6.05 -8.03 0.11
N VAL A 80 6.37 -7.51 -1.08
CA VAL A 80 5.58 -7.76 -2.29
C VAL A 80 5.51 -9.27 -2.59
N GLN A 81 6.62 -9.99 -2.41
CA GLN A 81 6.68 -11.43 -2.66
C GLN A 81 5.82 -12.24 -1.68
N THR A 82 5.75 -11.85 -0.41
CA THR A 82 4.95 -12.55 0.62
C THR A 82 3.52 -12.03 0.75
N ALA A 83 3.20 -10.89 0.13
CA ALA A 83 1.86 -10.30 0.18
C ALA A 83 0.76 -11.19 -0.42
N SER A 84 -0.45 -11.06 0.13
CA SER A 84 -1.68 -11.48 -0.54
C SER A 84 -1.88 -10.73 -1.86
N TYR A 85 -2.74 -11.26 -2.75
CA TYR A 85 -3.03 -10.61 -4.03
C TYR A 85 -3.48 -9.14 -3.86
N LEU A 86 -4.41 -8.87 -2.94
CA LEU A 86 -4.92 -7.50 -2.72
C LEU A 86 -3.84 -6.57 -2.15
N ASN A 87 -3.04 -7.03 -1.18
CA ASN A 87 -1.91 -6.26 -0.66
C ASN A 87 -0.86 -5.98 -1.74
N ALA A 88 -0.53 -6.97 -2.58
CA ALA A 88 0.40 -6.81 -3.68
C ALA A 88 -0.11 -5.80 -4.73
N CYS A 89 -1.42 -5.80 -5.02
CA CYS A 89 -2.05 -4.79 -5.88
C CYS A 89 -1.93 -3.37 -5.32
N LEU A 90 -2.04 -3.19 -4.00
CA LEU A 90 -1.86 -1.88 -3.36
C LEU A 90 -0.39 -1.44 -3.38
N LEU A 91 0.53 -2.35 -3.06
CA LEU A 91 1.97 -2.07 -3.09
C LEU A 91 2.48 -1.75 -4.49
N HIS A 92 1.85 -2.31 -5.53
CA HIS A 92 2.19 -2.06 -6.93
C HIS A 92 2.16 -0.57 -7.30
N CYS A 93 1.34 0.25 -6.63
CA CYS A 93 1.29 1.70 -6.83
C CYS A 93 2.64 2.40 -6.59
N TYR A 94 3.54 1.79 -5.80
CA TYR A 94 4.83 2.37 -5.41
C TYR A 94 6.01 1.78 -6.17
N PHE A 95 5.80 0.84 -7.11
CA PHE A 95 6.90 0.16 -7.81
C PHE A 95 7.80 1.14 -8.55
N ASN A 96 7.23 2.09 -9.30
CA ASN A 96 8.05 3.03 -10.08
C ASN A 96 8.83 4.00 -9.19
N GLN A 97 8.26 4.40 -8.05
CA GLN A 97 8.95 5.21 -7.06
C GLN A 97 10.15 4.46 -6.49
N ILE A 98 9.92 3.25 -5.97
CA ILE A 98 10.99 2.51 -5.31
C ILE A 98 12.05 2.00 -6.29
N ARG A 99 11.67 1.65 -7.53
CA ARG A 99 12.61 1.28 -8.60
C ARG A 99 13.52 2.45 -8.97
N LYS A 100 12.98 3.67 -9.03
CA LYS A 100 13.76 4.90 -9.27
C LYS A 100 14.76 5.10 -8.14
N ASP A 101 14.29 5.07 -6.90
CA ASP A 101 15.13 5.35 -5.72
C ASP A 101 16.21 4.27 -5.53
N ALA A 102 15.90 3.02 -5.87
CA ALA A 102 16.85 1.92 -5.91
C ALA A 102 17.90 2.09 -7.02
N LEU A 103 17.47 2.45 -8.24
CA LEU A 103 18.39 2.68 -9.36
C LEU A 103 19.35 3.84 -9.06
N LYS A 104 18.84 4.93 -8.46
CA LYS A 104 19.66 6.06 -8.00
C LYS A 104 20.67 5.62 -6.94
N CYS A 105 20.24 4.80 -5.97
CA CYS A 105 21.10 4.25 -4.93
C CYS A 105 22.22 3.37 -5.52
N LEU A 106 21.87 2.42 -6.40
CA LEU A 106 22.85 1.57 -7.10
C LEU A 106 23.85 2.40 -7.91
N ASN A 107 23.34 3.36 -8.68
CA ASN A 107 24.16 4.22 -9.51
C ASN A 107 25.18 4.97 -8.66
N PHE A 108 24.78 5.48 -7.49
CA PHE A 108 25.69 6.15 -6.58
C PHE A 108 26.67 5.19 -5.89
N ALA A 109 26.19 4.07 -5.37
CA ALA A 109 26.97 3.14 -4.55
C ALA A 109 28.08 2.43 -5.35
N TYR A 110 27.83 2.10 -6.62
CA TYR A 110 28.77 1.34 -7.45
C TYR A 110 29.70 2.21 -8.29
N THR A 111 29.44 3.51 -8.41
CA THR A 111 30.32 4.44 -9.14
C THR A 111 31.22 5.19 -8.17
N VAL A 112 32.49 5.40 -8.55
CA VAL A 112 33.47 6.08 -7.68
C VAL A 112 33.33 7.60 -7.75
N ASN A 113 33.10 8.15 -8.94
CA ASN A 113 32.97 9.59 -9.18
C ASN A 113 32.03 9.87 -10.37
N TYR A 114 31.82 11.16 -10.70
CA TYR A 114 30.91 11.57 -11.79
C TYR A 114 31.44 11.34 -13.21
N GLN A 115 32.73 11.06 -13.37
CA GLN A 115 33.39 10.96 -14.68
C GLN A 115 33.57 9.50 -15.13
N ARG A 116 33.54 8.54 -14.21
CA ARG A 116 33.72 7.12 -14.51
C ARG A 116 32.40 6.39 -14.45
N SER A 117 32.14 5.60 -15.49
CA SER A 117 31.05 4.65 -15.47
C SER A 117 31.45 3.32 -14.85
N THR A 118 30.44 2.53 -14.48
CA THR A 118 30.61 1.18 -13.94
C THR A 118 29.62 0.25 -14.61
N ILE A 119 30.11 -0.87 -15.12
CA ILE A 119 29.28 -1.88 -15.76
C ILE A 119 28.62 -2.74 -14.68
N PHE A 120 27.29 -2.83 -14.70
CA PHE A 120 26.50 -3.60 -13.75
C PHE A 120 25.59 -4.58 -14.49
N PRO A 121 25.55 -5.88 -14.11
CA PRO A 121 24.72 -6.86 -14.80
C PRO A 121 23.22 -6.51 -14.76
N LEU A 122 22.58 -6.44 -15.93
CA LEU A 122 21.16 -6.07 -16.04
C LEU A 122 20.25 -7.08 -15.32
N GLU A 123 20.58 -8.38 -15.41
CA GLU A 123 19.82 -9.45 -14.75
C GLU A 123 19.71 -9.27 -13.23
N ASN A 124 20.74 -8.70 -12.60
CA ASN A 124 20.70 -8.41 -11.17
C ASN A 124 19.67 -7.34 -10.85
N ILE A 125 19.56 -6.30 -11.68
CA ILE A 125 18.53 -5.26 -11.52
C ILE A 125 17.13 -5.85 -11.75
N VAL A 126 16.97 -6.68 -12.79
CA VAL A 126 15.69 -7.35 -13.09
C VAL A 126 15.19 -8.14 -11.88
N ARG A 127 16.07 -8.99 -11.32
CA ARG A 127 15.75 -9.84 -10.17
C ARG A 127 15.48 -9.03 -8.91
N MET A 128 16.36 -8.09 -8.60
CA MET A 128 16.31 -7.33 -7.34
C MET A 128 15.15 -6.33 -7.28
N LEU A 129 14.76 -5.77 -8.42
CA LEU A 129 13.70 -4.77 -8.53
C LEU A 129 12.40 -5.32 -9.15
N LEU A 130 12.33 -6.65 -9.26
CA LEU A 130 11.16 -7.41 -9.66
C LEU A 130 10.58 -6.97 -11.02
N PHE A 131 11.45 -6.67 -11.99
CA PHE A 131 11.03 -6.40 -13.37
C PHE A 131 10.53 -7.69 -14.04
N ARG A 132 9.61 -7.56 -14.99
CA ARG A 132 9.07 -8.69 -15.75
C ARG A 132 10.15 -9.39 -16.57
N ASN A 133 10.98 -8.60 -17.24
CA ASN A 133 11.98 -9.07 -18.19
C ASN A 133 13.05 -7.99 -18.39
N LEU A 134 14.08 -8.33 -19.17
CA LEU A 134 15.18 -7.44 -19.52
C LEU A 134 14.69 -6.19 -20.27
N GLU A 135 13.71 -6.33 -21.16
CA GLU A 135 13.15 -5.22 -21.94
C GLU A 135 12.48 -4.15 -21.06
N GLU A 136 11.65 -4.54 -20.09
CA GLU A 136 11.02 -3.59 -19.16
C GLU A 136 12.07 -2.85 -18.31
N ALA A 137 13.09 -3.57 -17.85
CA ALA A 137 14.19 -2.96 -17.10
C ALA A 137 14.98 -1.98 -17.97
N THR A 138 15.32 -2.36 -19.20
CA THR A 138 16.01 -1.50 -20.17
C THR A 138 15.23 -0.23 -20.47
N ASP A 139 13.92 -0.33 -20.77
CA ASP A 139 13.04 0.83 -20.94
C ASP A 139 13.09 1.78 -19.75
N PHE A 140 12.99 1.22 -18.54
CA PHE A 140 12.97 1.98 -17.30
C PHE A 140 14.32 2.65 -17.03
N ILE A 141 15.43 1.97 -17.26
CA ILE A 141 16.78 2.48 -17.06
C ILE A 141 17.09 3.60 -18.08
N ASN A 142 16.74 3.39 -19.35
CA ASN A 142 16.87 4.39 -20.40
C ASN A 142 16.04 5.64 -20.11
N TYR A 143 14.85 5.48 -19.51
CA TYR A 143 14.03 6.63 -19.09
C TYR A 143 14.76 7.54 -18.08
N TYR A 144 15.63 6.99 -17.25
CA TYR A 144 16.50 7.73 -16.32
C TYR A 144 17.88 8.07 -16.90
N GLY A 145 18.05 7.97 -18.23
CA GLY A 145 19.24 8.44 -18.94
C GLY A 145 20.47 7.53 -18.90
N LEU A 146 20.37 6.36 -18.25
CA LEU A 146 21.44 5.38 -18.22
C LEU A 146 21.36 4.47 -19.45
N VAL A 147 22.51 4.03 -19.95
CA VAL A 147 22.62 3.20 -21.15
C VAL A 147 22.68 1.72 -20.77
N VAL A 148 22.00 0.88 -21.56
CA VAL A 148 22.06 -0.57 -21.45
C VAL A 148 22.63 -1.15 -22.73
N ALA A 149 23.72 -1.91 -22.63
CA ALA A 149 24.40 -2.56 -23.74
C ALA A 149 24.93 -3.94 -23.30
N ASP A 150 24.90 -4.92 -24.19
CA ASP A 150 25.47 -6.27 -23.98
C ASP A 150 25.03 -6.95 -22.67
N GLY A 151 23.74 -6.81 -22.32
CA GLY A 151 23.18 -7.40 -21.09
C GLY A 151 23.64 -6.71 -19.80
N SER A 152 24.26 -5.55 -19.89
CA SER A 152 24.75 -4.77 -18.76
C SER A 152 24.29 -3.31 -18.82
N VAL A 153 24.23 -2.69 -17.65
CA VAL A 153 23.90 -1.28 -17.47
C VAL A 153 25.17 -0.51 -17.23
N GLU A 154 25.35 0.59 -17.94
CA GLU A 154 26.42 1.55 -17.69
C GLU A 154 25.95 2.56 -16.62
N LEU A 155 26.29 2.28 -15.36
CA LEU A 155 26.03 3.18 -14.24
C LEU A 155 26.94 4.41 -14.34
N ASN A 156 26.36 5.60 -14.39
CA ASN A 156 27.08 6.86 -14.40
C ASN A 156 26.28 7.95 -13.66
N ARG A 157 26.90 8.61 -12.67
CA ARG A 157 26.25 9.67 -11.88
C ARG A 157 25.89 10.90 -12.70
N SER A 158 26.68 11.23 -13.72
CA SER A 158 26.43 12.42 -14.57
C SER A 158 25.36 12.21 -15.63
N ALA A 159 25.09 10.95 -16.01
CA ALA A 159 24.08 10.59 -17.00
C ALA A 159 22.69 10.38 -16.41
N PHE A 160 22.57 10.28 -15.08
CA PHE A 160 21.29 10.02 -14.41
C PHE A 160 20.36 11.24 -14.50
N LEU A 161 19.26 11.08 -15.22
CA LEU A 161 18.21 12.08 -15.36
C LEU A 161 17.18 11.93 -14.25
N GLU A 162 16.57 13.03 -13.80
CA GLU A 162 15.42 13.01 -12.90
C GLU A 162 14.21 13.67 -13.58
N PRO A 163 13.48 12.93 -14.44
CA PRO A 163 12.25 13.44 -15.05
C PRO A 163 11.23 13.86 -13.99
N GLU A 164 10.43 14.88 -14.29
CA GLU A 164 9.42 15.43 -13.36
C GLU A 164 8.32 14.44 -13.00
N SER A 165 8.05 13.47 -13.88
CA SER A 165 7.01 12.46 -13.70
C SER A 165 7.61 11.06 -13.57
N LEU A 166 6.92 10.19 -12.85
CA LEU A 166 7.25 8.76 -12.86
C LEU A 166 6.76 8.12 -14.17
N PRO A 167 7.42 7.06 -14.65
CA PRO A 167 6.89 6.24 -15.72
C PRO A 167 5.46 5.79 -15.44
N LYS A 168 4.67 5.59 -16.49
CA LYS A 168 3.32 5.05 -16.33
C LYS A 168 3.40 3.63 -15.75
N PRO A 169 2.59 3.29 -14.74
CA PRO A 169 2.59 1.94 -14.18
C PRO A 169 2.13 0.95 -15.24
N LYS A 170 2.97 -0.06 -15.52
CA LYS A 170 2.64 -1.22 -16.37
C LYS A 170 2.08 -2.33 -15.48
N LYS A 171 1.29 -3.25 -16.04
CA LYS A 171 0.79 -4.40 -15.25
C LYS A 171 1.95 -5.29 -14.82
N SER A 172 2.06 -5.58 -13.52
CA SER A 172 3.02 -6.55 -13.00
C SER A 172 2.52 -7.99 -13.24
N LEU A 173 3.28 -8.78 -13.99
CA LEU A 173 3.01 -10.22 -14.14
C LEU A 173 3.11 -10.95 -12.79
N PHE A 174 4.07 -10.55 -11.96
CA PHE A 174 4.27 -11.15 -10.64
C PHE A 174 3.03 -10.98 -9.74
N VAL A 175 2.46 -9.77 -9.71
CA VAL A 175 1.20 -9.53 -8.97
C VAL A 175 0.04 -10.32 -9.60
N GLY A 176 -0.01 -10.39 -10.93
CA GLY A 176 -1.00 -11.19 -11.64
C GLY A 176 -0.94 -12.69 -11.31
N GLN A 177 0.26 -13.25 -11.14
CA GLN A 177 0.45 -14.66 -10.75
C GLN A 177 -0.07 -14.99 -9.35
N LYS A 178 -0.25 -13.98 -8.48
CA LYS A 178 -0.86 -14.16 -7.15
C LYS A 178 -2.38 -14.32 -7.21
N LEU A 179 -3.01 -14.06 -8.35
CA LEU A 179 -4.43 -14.31 -8.57
C LEU A 179 -4.67 -15.81 -8.82
N THR A 180 -4.65 -16.61 -7.76
CA THR A 180 -4.83 -18.07 -7.83
C THR A 180 -6.28 -18.52 -7.71
N LEU A 181 -7.16 -17.65 -7.19
CA LEU A 181 -8.59 -17.90 -7.00
C LEU A 181 -9.43 -16.92 -7.83
N PRO A 182 -10.71 -17.23 -8.10
CA PRO A 182 -11.63 -16.27 -8.70
C PRO A 182 -11.63 -14.96 -7.91
N ILE A 183 -11.60 -13.83 -8.62
CA ILE A 183 -11.53 -12.51 -7.97
C ILE A 183 -12.68 -12.29 -6.98
N GLY A 184 -13.85 -12.87 -7.24
CA GLY A 184 -15.00 -12.83 -6.35
C GLY A 184 -14.73 -13.51 -5.01
N GLU A 185 -14.08 -14.67 -5.00
CA GLU A 185 -13.72 -15.37 -3.74
C GLU A 185 -12.70 -14.59 -2.92
N ILE A 186 -11.70 -13.99 -3.60
CA ILE A 186 -10.69 -13.17 -2.94
C ILE A 186 -11.33 -11.93 -2.31
N VAL A 187 -12.21 -11.25 -3.04
CA VAL A 187 -12.90 -10.04 -2.55
C VAL A 187 -13.90 -10.36 -1.46
N SER A 188 -14.56 -11.53 -1.51
CA SER A 188 -15.49 -11.97 -0.48
C SER A 188 -14.81 -12.57 0.76
N GLY A 189 -13.51 -12.85 0.71
CA GLY A 189 -12.77 -13.45 1.82
C GLY A 189 -13.15 -14.90 2.10
N GLY A 190 -13.66 -15.64 1.11
CA GLY A 190 -14.11 -17.01 1.25
C GLY A 190 -14.76 -17.58 -0.03
N PRO A 191 -15.10 -18.88 -0.03
CA PRO A 191 -15.73 -19.54 -1.17
C PRO A 191 -17.01 -18.81 -1.59
N GLN A 192 -17.16 -18.59 -2.89
CA GLN A 192 -18.36 -17.94 -3.43
C GLN A 192 -19.56 -18.85 -3.14
N GLN A 193 -20.55 -18.29 -2.44
CA GLN A 193 -21.85 -18.94 -2.34
C GLN A 193 -22.43 -19.06 -3.76
N HIS A 194 -22.99 -20.22 -4.09
CA HIS A 194 -23.65 -20.45 -5.38
C HIS A 194 -24.72 -19.36 -5.59
N MET A 195 -24.42 -18.37 -6.42
CA MET A 195 -25.38 -17.34 -6.76
C MET A 195 -26.44 -17.98 -7.64
N THR A 196 -27.66 -18.10 -7.12
CA THR A 196 -28.81 -18.43 -7.95
C THR A 196 -28.97 -17.31 -8.97
N PRO A 197 -28.98 -17.60 -10.29
CA PRO A 197 -29.21 -16.59 -11.30
C PRO A 197 -30.50 -15.83 -10.99
N HIS A 198 -30.44 -14.50 -10.91
CA HIS A 198 -31.63 -13.70 -10.75
C HIS A 198 -32.50 -13.86 -12.01
N VAL A 199 -33.70 -14.41 -11.86
CA VAL A 199 -34.69 -14.44 -12.92
C VAL A 199 -35.39 -13.09 -12.90
N PRO A 200 -35.17 -12.21 -13.90
CA PRO A 200 -35.86 -10.93 -13.94
C PRO A 200 -37.36 -11.15 -14.03
N PHE A 201 -38.09 -10.64 -13.03
CA PHE A 201 -39.54 -10.65 -13.07
C PHE A 201 -40.00 -9.53 -14.02
N CYS A 202 -40.79 -9.89 -15.03
CA CYS A 202 -41.42 -8.89 -15.88
C CYS A 202 -42.58 -8.27 -15.12
N SER A 203 -42.49 -6.98 -14.79
CA SER A 203 -43.61 -6.24 -14.20
C SER A 203 -44.76 -6.00 -15.19
N PHE A 204 -44.72 -6.60 -16.39
CA PHE A 204 -45.74 -6.50 -17.41
C PHE A 204 -46.30 -7.88 -17.74
N ASN A 205 -47.62 -7.95 -17.88
CA ASN A 205 -48.28 -9.16 -18.37
C ASN A 205 -48.07 -9.35 -19.88
N ALA A 206 -48.58 -10.46 -20.43
CA ALA A 206 -48.52 -10.77 -21.86
C ALA A 206 -49.23 -9.75 -22.78
N GLN A 207 -49.97 -8.79 -22.21
CA GLN A 207 -50.63 -7.69 -22.93
C GLN A 207 -49.88 -6.34 -22.75
N ASN A 208 -48.62 -6.37 -22.30
CA ASN A 208 -47.79 -5.19 -22.03
C ASN A 208 -48.42 -4.20 -21.03
N LYS A 209 -49.24 -4.69 -20.10
CA LYS A 209 -49.78 -3.87 -19.00
C LYS A 209 -49.01 -4.12 -17.72
N TYR A 210 -48.63 -3.04 -17.06
CA TYR A 210 -47.96 -3.07 -15.77
C TYR A 210 -48.84 -3.77 -14.73
N THR A 211 -48.31 -4.78 -14.06
CA THR A 211 -49.08 -5.65 -13.14
C THR A 211 -49.12 -5.13 -11.70
N GLY A 212 -48.34 -4.10 -11.35
CA GLY A 212 -48.32 -3.50 -10.00
C GLY A 212 -47.82 -4.44 -8.89
N GLU A 213 -47.69 -3.90 -7.67
CA GLU A 213 -47.16 -4.55 -6.46
C GLU A 213 -48.05 -5.68 -5.88
N ASN A 214 -49.05 -6.15 -6.64
CA ASN A 214 -50.07 -7.10 -6.18
C ASN A 214 -49.93 -8.51 -6.79
N SER A 215 -48.82 -8.83 -7.46
CA SER A 215 -48.52 -10.23 -7.78
C SER A 215 -48.00 -10.90 -6.52
N VAL A 216 -48.79 -11.86 -6.01
CA VAL A 216 -48.59 -12.67 -4.80
C VAL A 216 -47.13 -12.75 -4.39
N VAL A 217 -46.80 -12.01 -3.34
CA VAL A 217 -45.50 -12.04 -2.68
C VAL A 217 -45.40 -13.39 -1.96
N ASP A 218 -44.47 -14.24 -2.37
CA ASP A 218 -43.99 -15.33 -1.52
C ASP A 218 -43.44 -14.70 -0.22
N PRO A 219 -43.87 -15.13 0.98
CA PRO A 219 -43.69 -14.35 2.21
C PRO A 219 -42.26 -14.49 2.75
N ALA A 220 -41.29 -13.77 2.21
CA ALA A 220 -39.92 -13.76 2.73
C ALA A 220 -39.19 -12.41 2.70
N SER A 221 -39.88 -11.29 2.46
CA SER A 221 -39.21 -9.98 2.44
C SER A 221 -40.13 -8.86 2.91
N ASN A 222 -40.34 -8.78 4.22
CA ASN A 222 -40.78 -7.55 4.89
C ASN A 222 -39.56 -6.87 5.50
N LEU A 223 -39.03 -5.84 4.83
CA LEU A 223 -38.23 -4.80 5.46
C LEU A 223 -38.72 -3.44 4.94
N GLN A 224 -39.11 -2.61 5.91
CA GLN A 224 -39.87 -1.38 5.82
C GLN A 224 -39.34 -0.39 4.77
N LYS A 225 -40.23 0.06 3.88
CA LYS A 225 -40.00 1.19 2.98
C LYS A 225 -40.56 2.46 3.64
N VAL A 226 -39.66 3.36 4.05
CA VAL A 226 -40.00 4.70 4.53
C VAL A 226 -40.30 5.58 3.31
N SER A 227 -41.52 6.12 3.24
CA SER A 227 -41.93 7.08 2.21
C SER A 227 -41.49 8.50 2.60
N VAL A 228 -40.87 9.22 1.68
CA VAL A 228 -40.61 10.67 1.79
C VAL A 228 -41.36 11.36 0.65
N ASP A 229 -42.39 12.13 1.00
CA ASP A 229 -43.14 12.96 0.06
C ASP A 229 -42.33 14.23 -0.28
N ILE A 230 -42.20 14.50 -1.58
CA ILE A 230 -41.67 15.76 -2.13
C ILE A 230 -42.88 16.61 -2.54
N ILE A 231 -43.01 17.80 -1.94
CA ILE A 231 -43.99 18.81 -2.35
C ILE A 231 -43.21 19.97 -3.00
N GLU A 232 -43.39 20.15 -4.31
CA GLU A 232 -43.14 21.43 -5.00
C GLU A 232 -44.31 22.39 -4.75
N PRO A 233 -44.07 23.71 -4.77
CA PRO A 233 -45.08 24.62 -5.30
C PRO A 233 -44.56 25.58 -6.37
N ARG A 234 -45.45 25.80 -7.34
CA ARG A 234 -45.36 26.64 -8.52
C ARG A 234 -45.52 28.14 -8.22
N MET A 235 -44.87 28.91 -9.10
CA MET A 235 -45.08 30.30 -9.55
C MET A 235 -46.40 31.01 -9.19
N GLY A 236 -46.24 32.29 -8.82
CA GLY A 236 -47.20 33.38 -9.01
C GLY A 236 -46.44 34.70 -9.15
N GLU A 237 -46.62 35.37 -10.28
CA GLU A 237 -45.98 36.64 -10.67
C GLU A 237 -46.68 37.84 -10.02
N GLU A 238 -45.93 38.88 -9.62
CA GLU A 238 -46.34 40.26 -9.85
C GLU A 238 -45.13 41.20 -9.84
N ASN A 239 -45.04 42.03 -10.89
CA ASN A 239 -43.97 42.96 -11.23
C ASN A 239 -44.22 44.34 -10.59
N VAL A 240 -43.19 44.96 -10.00
CA VAL A 240 -42.96 46.42 -10.12
C VAL A 240 -41.44 46.70 -10.19
N LYS A 241 -41.06 47.46 -11.23
CA LYS A 241 -39.70 47.87 -11.64
C LYS A 241 -39.19 49.11 -10.90
N MET A 242 -37.86 49.16 -10.73
CA MET A 242 -36.88 50.28 -10.85
C MET A 242 -35.75 50.02 -9.82
N GLU A 243 -34.45 50.13 -10.06
CA GLU A 243 -33.63 50.69 -11.13
C GLU A 243 -32.21 50.13 -11.00
N ALA A 244 -31.39 50.26 -12.04
CA ALA A 244 -30.12 49.58 -12.25
C ALA A 244 -28.89 50.21 -11.56
N ALA A 245 -27.88 49.41 -11.18
CA ALA A 245 -26.46 49.60 -11.52
C ALA A 245 -25.52 48.55 -10.86
N GLN A 246 -24.44 48.24 -11.59
CA GLN A 246 -23.39 47.23 -11.39
C GLN A 246 -22.47 47.47 -10.16
N PRO A 247 -21.61 46.50 -9.79
CA PRO A 247 -20.32 46.82 -9.18
C PRO A 247 -19.15 46.43 -10.09
N GLN A 248 -18.32 47.42 -10.44
CA GLN A 248 -16.93 47.22 -10.82
C GLN A 248 -16.00 47.97 -9.85
N SER A 249 -14.84 47.38 -9.65
CA SER A 249 -13.68 47.76 -8.83
C SER A 249 -13.21 49.23 -8.94
N SER A 250 -12.63 49.78 -7.86
CA SER A 250 -11.22 50.24 -7.77
C SER A 250 -10.98 51.25 -6.63
N PHE A 251 -9.71 51.37 -6.27
CA PHE A 251 -9.10 52.03 -5.11
C PHE A 251 -9.15 53.57 -5.12
N LEU A 252 -9.15 54.19 -3.93
CA LEU A 252 -8.13 55.16 -3.42
C LEU A 252 -8.66 56.36 -2.56
N LEU A 253 -7.91 56.59 -1.47
CA LEU A 253 -7.50 57.86 -0.81
C LEU A 253 -8.33 58.54 0.33
N ARG A 254 -7.53 58.92 1.35
CA ARG A 254 -7.64 59.70 2.62
C ARG A 254 -8.25 61.12 2.48
N PRO A 255 -8.64 61.90 3.55
CA PRO A 255 -7.64 62.56 4.48
C PRO A 255 -8.02 63.24 5.86
N PHE A 256 -6.94 63.52 6.67
CA PHE A 256 -6.60 64.59 7.69
C PHE A 256 -7.36 64.79 9.04
N PRO A 257 -6.82 65.52 10.09
CA PRO A 257 -5.58 66.34 10.24
C PRO A 257 -4.71 66.16 11.55
N SER A 258 -3.64 66.97 11.63
CA SER A 258 -2.45 67.05 12.54
C SER A 258 -2.61 67.72 13.92
N VAL A 259 -1.59 67.59 14.81
CA VAL A 259 -0.77 68.68 15.49
C VAL A 259 0.28 68.07 16.48
N LEU A 260 1.40 68.78 16.70
CA LEU A 260 2.69 68.41 17.33
C LEU A 260 3.00 69.14 18.68
N VAL A 261 3.61 68.39 19.64
CA VAL A 261 4.59 68.65 20.78
C VAL A 261 4.42 69.82 21.79
N PRO A 262 4.97 69.76 23.05
CA PRO A 262 6.41 69.65 23.46
C PRO A 262 6.70 68.58 24.56
N SER A 263 7.82 67.85 24.60
CA SER A 263 9.21 68.10 25.09
C SER A 263 9.44 68.21 26.63
N SER A 264 10.31 67.30 27.09
CA SER A 264 11.34 67.37 28.17
C SER A 264 11.02 67.19 29.67
N ALA A 265 11.82 66.28 30.25
CA ALA A 265 12.46 66.25 31.58
C ALA A 265 11.92 65.30 32.67
N GLU A 266 12.79 64.32 32.97
CA GLU A 266 13.12 63.68 34.26
C GLU A 266 12.12 62.80 35.03
N SER A 267 12.51 61.52 35.09
CA SER A 267 12.44 60.56 36.22
C SER A 267 11.13 60.40 37.00
N ILE A 268 10.57 59.18 36.95
CA ILE A 268 10.35 58.26 38.10
C ILE A 268 9.61 57.02 37.51
N PHE A 269 9.97 55.82 38.00
CA PHE A 269 9.43 54.47 37.74
C PHE A 269 10.16 53.57 36.73
N GLN A 270 10.68 52.45 37.26
CA GLN A 270 11.21 51.29 36.55
C GLN A 270 10.12 50.55 35.76
N PRO A 271 10.40 50.01 34.56
CA PRO A 271 9.52 49.05 33.91
C PRO A 271 9.97 47.59 34.10
N ILE A 272 8.94 46.77 34.24
CA ILE A 272 8.87 45.32 34.35
C ILE A 272 9.62 44.61 33.21
N SER A 273 10.29 43.50 33.57
CA SER A 273 11.11 42.63 32.74
C SER A 273 10.39 42.06 31.51
N GLN A 274 11.05 42.10 30.35
CA GLN A 274 10.68 41.33 29.16
C GLN A 274 10.87 39.81 29.37
N PRO A 275 10.09 38.93 28.72
CA PRO A 275 10.29 37.49 28.78
C PRO A 275 11.55 37.07 28.00
N LEU A 276 12.33 36.15 28.59
CA LEU A 276 13.53 35.55 27.98
C LEU A 276 13.21 34.78 26.68
N SER A 277 14.17 34.82 25.76
CA SER A 277 14.24 33.99 24.55
C SER A 277 14.32 32.48 24.88
N PRO A 278 13.83 31.59 23.99
CA PRO A 278 13.85 30.15 24.23
C PRO A 278 15.28 29.59 24.18
N THR A 279 15.63 28.79 25.18
CA THR A 279 16.87 28.01 25.28
C THR A 279 17.05 27.05 24.10
N PRO A 280 18.29 26.81 23.63
CA PRO A 280 18.57 25.84 22.57
C PRO A 280 18.26 24.41 23.06
N LYS A 281 17.61 23.61 22.19
CA LYS A 281 17.32 22.20 22.45
C LYS A 281 18.63 21.43 22.61
N HIS A 282 18.83 20.77 23.75
CA HIS A 282 19.89 19.77 23.91
C HIS A 282 19.68 18.64 22.88
N GLN A 283 20.67 18.43 22.01
CA GLN A 283 20.75 17.19 21.23
C GLN A 283 21.11 16.05 22.19
N PRO A 284 20.48 14.86 22.07
CA PRO A 284 20.92 13.69 22.82
C PRO A 284 22.35 13.34 22.41
N GLU A 285 23.28 13.44 23.36
CA GLU A 285 24.63 12.88 23.21
C GLU A 285 24.53 11.37 23.43
N TYR A 286 24.77 10.60 22.36
CA TYR A 286 24.90 9.14 22.45
C TYR A 286 26.39 8.82 22.60
N SER A 287 26.74 7.97 23.56
CA SER A 287 28.11 7.50 23.67
C SER A 287 28.42 6.45 22.60
N ASP A 288 29.68 6.33 22.18
CA ASP A 288 30.12 5.28 21.25
C ASP A 288 29.80 3.87 21.76
N MET A 289 29.70 3.69 23.07
CA MET A 289 29.29 2.43 23.70
C MET A 289 27.81 2.13 23.49
N ASP A 290 26.93 3.12 23.60
CA ASP A 290 25.49 2.95 23.35
C ASP A 290 25.23 2.60 21.88
N ILE A 291 25.96 3.28 20.97
CA ILE A 291 25.88 3.02 19.53
C ILE A 291 26.36 1.59 19.23
N LEU A 292 27.45 1.15 19.87
CA LEU A 292 28.00 -0.20 19.68
C LEU A 292 27.05 -1.29 20.21
N GLU A 293 26.37 -1.04 21.33
CA GLU A 293 25.42 -1.99 21.91
C GLU A 293 24.18 -2.16 21.01
N ILE A 294 23.64 -1.06 20.50
CA ILE A 294 22.53 -1.08 19.54
C ILE A 294 22.96 -1.76 18.24
N ALA A 295 24.15 -1.45 17.72
CA ALA A 295 24.67 -2.07 16.51
C ALA A 295 24.85 -3.59 16.67
N LYS A 296 25.32 -4.04 17.84
CA LYS A 296 25.40 -5.48 18.17
C LYS A 296 24.02 -6.11 18.27
N ALA A 297 23.07 -5.47 18.96
CA ALA A 297 21.71 -5.98 19.07
C ALA A 297 21.04 -6.15 17.70
N LEU A 298 21.15 -5.14 16.82
CA LEU A 298 20.65 -5.20 15.45
C LEU A 298 21.33 -6.30 14.62
N MET A 299 22.64 -6.49 14.79
CA MET A 299 23.38 -7.56 14.12
C MET A 299 22.86 -8.94 14.56
N TYR A 300 22.64 -9.15 15.86
CA TYR A 300 22.11 -10.42 16.37
C TYR A 300 20.67 -10.66 15.91
N GLU A 301 19.81 -9.64 15.90
CA GLU A 301 18.43 -9.77 15.39
C GLU A 301 18.39 -10.19 13.92
N VAL A 302 19.22 -9.56 13.07
CA VAL A 302 19.31 -9.91 11.64
C VAL A 302 19.89 -11.31 11.46
N LEU A 303 20.93 -11.66 12.24
CA LEU A 303 21.56 -12.97 12.15
C LEU A 303 20.61 -14.08 12.60
N GLU A 304 19.83 -13.85 13.65
CA GLU A 304 18.83 -14.81 14.14
C GLU A 304 17.72 -15.03 13.11
N GLU A 305 17.21 -13.97 12.48
CA GLU A 305 16.18 -14.07 11.44
C GLU A 305 16.68 -14.88 10.23
N GLU A 306 17.89 -14.57 9.72
CA GLU A 306 18.47 -15.24 8.56
C GLU A 306 18.87 -16.70 8.89
N CYS A 307 19.44 -16.96 10.07
CA CYS A 307 19.74 -18.34 10.50
C CYS A 307 18.47 -19.19 10.62
N LYS A 308 17.37 -18.60 11.10
CA LYS A 308 16.07 -19.28 11.19
C LYS A 308 15.49 -19.57 9.81
N GLU A 309 15.56 -18.64 8.88
CA GLU A 309 15.11 -18.84 7.49
C GLU A 309 15.90 -19.98 6.82
N ILE A 310 17.24 -19.96 6.92
CA ILE A 310 18.11 -21.01 6.37
C ILE A 310 17.84 -22.36 7.04
N SER A 311 17.67 -22.39 8.37
CA SER A 311 17.39 -23.63 9.11
C SER A 311 16.04 -24.24 8.70
N ASN A 312 15.00 -23.42 8.51
CA ASN A 312 13.69 -23.89 8.09
C ASN A 312 13.74 -24.43 6.65
N ALA A 313 14.35 -23.68 5.72
CA ALA A 313 14.53 -24.13 4.35
C ALA A 313 15.34 -25.44 4.26
N GLY A 314 16.38 -25.57 5.09
CA GLY A 314 17.15 -26.80 5.23
C GLY A 314 16.31 -27.97 5.74
N ALA A 315 15.47 -27.74 6.76
CA ALA A 315 14.56 -28.76 7.29
C ALA A 315 13.53 -29.22 6.24
N ASP A 316 12.92 -28.29 5.51
CA ASP A 316 11.97 -28.60 4.43
C ASP A 316 12.63 -29.40 3.30
N TYR A 317 13.86 -29.03 2.93
CA TYR A 317 14.64 -29.78 1.95
C TYR A 317 14.91 -31.21 2.42
N VAL A 318 15.39 -31.39 3.65
CA VAL A 318 15.66 -32.73 4.22
C VAL A 318 14.39 -33.56 4.29
N GLN A 319 13.27 -32.97 4.73
CA GLN A 319 11.98 -33.66 4.81
C GLN A 319 11.51 -34.12 3.43
N THR A 320 11.65 -33.27 2.41
CA THR A 320 11.31 -33.60 1.02
C THR A 320 12.23 -34.70 0.49
N ALA A 321 13.52 -34.61 0.74
CA ALA A 321 14.50 -35.61 0.31
C ALA A 321 14.22 -36.99 0.94
N ILE A 322 13.88 -37.03 2.23
CA ILE A 322 13.47 -38.27 2.92
C ILE A 322 12.22 -38.86 2.26
N TRP A 323 11.20 -38.04 2.00
CA TRP A 323 9.96 -38.50 1.39
C TRP A 323 10.19 -39.07 -0.02
N VAL A 324 10.97 -38.37 -0.85
CA VAL A 324 11.31 -38.85 -2.21
C VAL A 324 12.11 -40.14 -2.12
N SER A 325 13.10 -40.22 -1.23
CA SER A 325 13.90 -41.42 -1.02
C SER A 325 13.05 -42.62 -0.63
N ASP A 326 12.10 -42.44 0.30
CA ASP A 326 11.19 -43.50 0.74
C ASP A 326 10.24 -43.95 -0.39
N ALA A 327 9.71 -42.99 -1.16
CA ALA A 327 8.86 -43.28 -2.31
C ALA A 327 9.62 -44.09 -3.38
N THR A 328 10.83 -43.68 -3.74
CA THR A 328 11.68 -44.38 -4.72
C THR A 328 12.10 -45.76 -4.21
N LEU A 329 12.43 -45.90 -2.92
CA LEU A 329 12.75 -47.20 -2.33
C LEU A 329 11.57 -48.17 -2.44
N ASN A 330 10.37 -47.72 -2.09
CA ASN A 330 9.15 -48.53 -2.18
C ASN A 330 8.83 -48.96 -3.62
N GLU A 331 9.03 -48.07 -4.59
CA GLU A 331 8.85 -48.38 -6.01
C GLU A 331 9.83 -49.46 -6.49
N LEU A 332 11.14 -49.29 -6.22
CA LEU A 332 12.18 -50.25 -6.59
C LEU A 332 11.97 -51.62 -5.95
N VAL A 333 11.60 -51.65 -4.66
CA VAL A 333 11.31 -52.91 -3.96
C VAL A 333 10.11 -53.61 -4.59
N THR A 334 9.05 -52.86 -4.92
CA THR A 334 7.85 -53.42 -5.55
C THR A 334 8.15 -53.98 -6.94
N GLU A 335 8.94 -53.26 -7.74
CA GLU A 335 9.35 -53.71 -9.07
C GLU A 335 10.22 -54.98 -8.99
N ALA A 336 11.20 -55.00 -8.09
CA ALA A 336 12.08 -56.16 -7.88
C ALA A 336 11.28 -57.40 -7.41
N MET A 337 10.38 -57.24 -6.44
CA MET A 337 9.52 -58.32 -5.96
C MET A 337 8.61 -58.85 -7.07
N SER A 338 8.01 -57.96 -7.86
CA SER A 338 7.18 -58.34 -9.01
C SER A 338 7.98 -59.12 -10.06
N GLY A 339 9.19 -58.66 -10.37
CA GLY A 339 10.12 -59.34 -11.28
C GLY A 339 10.49 -60.74 -10.80
N MET A 340 10.84 -60.89 -9.52
CA MET A 340 11.12 -62.18 -8.90
C MET A 340 9.93 -63.13 -8.93
N LEU A 341 8.73 -62.64 -8.56
CA LEU A 341 7.50 -63.45 -8.58
C LEU A 341 7.18 -63.94 -10.00
N ARG A 342 7.39 -63.08 -11.02
CA ARG A 342 7.19 -63.44 -12.42
C ARG A 342 8.19 -64.51 -12.90
N GLN A 343 9.45 -64.42 -12.48
CA GLN A 343 10.45 -65.44 -12.76
C GLN A 343 10.11 -66.78 -12.10
N ILE A 344 9.72 -66.78 -10.83
CA ILE A 344 9.29 -68.00 -10.12
C ILE A 344 8.07 -68.62 -10.82
N ALA A 345 7.07 -67.80 -11.18
CA ALA A 345 5.90 -68.28 -11.91
C ALA A 345 6.25 -68.90 -13.27
N SER A 346 7.27 -68.38 -13.97
CA SER A 346 7.73 -68.93 -15.25
C SER A 346 8.53 -70.23 -15.15
N VAL A 347 8.99 -70.59 -13.95
CA VAL A 347 9.73 -71.84 -13.69
C VAL A 347 8.82 -72.95 -13.15
N VAL A 348 7.67 -72.57 -12.57
CA VAL A 348 6.70 -73.48 -11.93
C VAL A 348 5.56 -73.91 -12.87
N ILE A 349 5.37 -73.21 -13.99
CA ILE A 349 4.48 -73.57 -15.11
C ILE A 349 5.33 -74.17 -16.23
#